data_AF-A0A2G2DUS8-F1
#
_entry.id   AF-A0A2G2DUS8-F1
#
_cell.length_a   1.000
_cell.length_b   1.000
_cell.length_c   1.000
_cell.angle_alpha   90.00
_cell.angle_beta   90.00
_cell.angle_gamma   90.00
#
_symmetry.space_group_name_H-M   'P 1'
#
loop_
_entity.id
_entity.type
_entity.pdbx_description
1 polymer ?
#
loop_
_entity_poly.entity_id
_entity_poly.type
_entity_poly.pdbx_seq_one_letter_code
_entity_poly.pdbx_strand_id
1 'polypeptide(L)'
;MWLSEMMIFFYTGASAECATDCNYKTCPRRYYLKLQAKADAAELYPLAGVTPYDFYPKYPVPQHGDIVILYAQGSKELVAMNESCEGLEGMKKVLVVGDSAGIDGSMYHKLSPRYITQANRNIEELELVIKKMKIQTSRIS
;
A
#
# COMPACT_ATOMS: atom_id res chain seq x y z
N MET A 1 -17.84 23.45 -1.38
CA MET A 1 -17.83 22.00 -1.04
C MET A 1 -16.43 21.52 -1.39
N TRP A 2 -15.54 21.44 -0.40
CA TRP A 2 -14.19 20.92 -0.64
C TRP A 2 -14.33 19.41 -0.80
N LEU A 3 -14.02 18.87 -1.98
CA LEU A 3 -13.79 17.44 -2.11
C LEU A 3 -12.59 17.16 -1.20
N SER A 4 -12.80 16.46 -0.09
CA SER A 4 -11.67 15.95 0.69
C SER A 4 -10.81 15.13 -0.27
N GLU A 5 -9.58 15.59 -0.48
CA GLU A 5 -8.65 14.91 -1.35
C GLU A 5 -8.36 13.54 -0.74
N MET A 6 -8.52 12.49 -1.56
CA MET A 6 -8.33 11.12 -1.10
C MET A 6 -6.84 10.84 -1.01
N MET A 7 -6.40 10.57 0.21
CA MET A 7 -4.98 10.38 0.51
C MET A 7 -4.56 8.96 0.14
N ILE A 8 -3.28 8.80 -0.19
CA ILE A 8 -2.69 7.49 -0.48
C ILE A 8 -1.65 7.18 0.58
N PHE A 9 -1.82 6.06 1.24
CA PHE A 9 -0.90 5.55 2.24
C PHE A 9 -0.15 4.34 1.72
N PHE A 10 1.09 4.17 2.18
CA PHE A 10 1.92 2.99 1.94
C PHE A 10 2.21 2.29 3.26
N TYR A 11 1.88 1.00 3.34
CA TYR A 11 2.08 0.18 4.51
C TYR A 11 2.86 -1.08 4.16
N THR A 12 3.84 -1.41 4.98
CA THR A 12 4.57 -2.68 4.91
C THR A 12 4.97 -3.11 6.30
N GLY A 13 4.92 -4.42 6.57
CA GLY A 13 5.42 -5.03 7.81
C GLY A 13 6.87 -5.51 7.71
N ALA A 14 7.50 -5.40 6.53
CA ALA A 14 8.88 -5.80 6.33
C ALA A 14 9.84 -4.67 6.75
N SER A 15 11.03 -5.04 7.27
CA SER A 15 12.09 -4.07 7.54
C SER A 15 12.50 -3.37 6.25
N ALA A 16 12.57 -2.03 6.27
CA ALA A 16 12.98 -1.23 5.12
C ALA A 16 14.50 -1.28 4.82
N GLU A 17 15.25 -2.14 5.52
CA GLU A 17 16.68 -2.35 5.34
C GLU A 17 16.94 -3.02 3.98
N CYS A 18 17.40 -2.25 3.00
CA CYS A 18 17.77 -2.80 1.71
C CYS A 18 19.17 -3.45 1.81
N ALA A 19 19.25 -4.76 1.65
CA ALA A 19 20.50 -5.51 1.48
C ALA A 19 21.24 -5.14 0.18
N THR A 20 22.48 -5.62 0.00
CA THR A 20 23.37 -5.27 -1.13
C THR A 20 22.84 -5.70 -2.51
N ASP A 21 22.06 -6.78 -2.56
CA ASP A 21 21.41 -7.36 -3.76
C ASP A 21 19.95 -6.92 -3.92
N CYS A 22 19.52 -5.94 -3.14
CA CYS A 22 18.20 -5.37 -3.17
C CYS A 22 17.83 -4.86 -4.58
N ASN A 23 16.62 -5.19 -5.03
CA ASN A 23 16.00 -4.60 -6.20
C ASN A 23 14.65 -3.96 -5.82
N TYR A 24 14.10 -3.11 -6.70
CA TYR A 24 12.84 -2.41 -6.38
C TYR A 24 11.63 -3.33 -6.24
N LYS A 25 11.69 -4.55 -6.78
CA LYS A 25 10.60 -5.54 -6.74
C LYS A 25 10.57 -6.32 -5.43
N THR A 26 11.65 -6.27 -4.65
CA THR A 26 11.80 -7.03 -3.41
C THR A 26 12.01 -6.15 -2.19
N CYS A 27 12.51 -4.91 -2.35
CA CYS A 27 12.65 -3.96 -1.23
C CYS A 27 11.47 -2.98 -1.16
N PRO A 28 10.68 -2.98 -0.08
CA PRO A 28 9.54 -2.07 0.11
C PRO A 28 9.93 -0.60 -0.03
N ARG A 29 11.12 -0.20 0.48
CA ARG A 29 11.62 1.18 0.39
C ARG A 29 11.83 1.62 -1.06
N ARG A 30 12.45 0.78 -1.89
CA ARG A 30 12.68 1.10 -3.31
C ARG A 30 11.38 1.07 -4.11
N TYR A 31 10.44 0.19 -3.74
CA TYR A 31 9.10 0.18 -4.34
C TYR A 31 8.34 1.47 -4.03
N TYR A 32 8.33 1.89 -2.75
CA TYR A 32 7.75 3.16 -2.30
C TYR A 32 8.31 4.34 -3.08
N LEU A 33 9.63 4.49 -3.16
CA LEU A 33 10.27 5.60 -3.87
C LEU A 33 9.92 5.60 -5.37
N LYS A 34 9.86 4.43 -6.00
CA LYS A 34 9.49 4.30 -7.41
C LYS A 34 8.04 4.67 -7.66
N LEU A 35 7.15 4.32 -6.73
CA LEU A 35 5.74 4.67 -6.80
C LEU A 35 5.52 6.17 -6.54
N GLN A 36 6.21 6.73 -5.54
CA GLN A 36 6.15 8.16 -5.22
C GLN A 36 6.62 9.06 -6.38
N ALA A 37 7.53 8.56 -7.22
CA ALA A 37 7.96 9.26 -8.44
C ALA A 37 6.88 9.36 -9.53
N LYS A 38 5.70 8.73 -9.35
CA LYS A 38 4.56 8.84 -10.25
C LYS A 38 3.67 10.02 -9.87
N ALA A 39 3.21 10.78 -10.86
CA ALA A 39 2.46 12.02 -10.65
C ALA A 39 1.23 11.85 -9.74
N ASP A 40 0.46 10.77 -9.94
CA ASP A 40 -0.77 10.51 -9.17
C ASP A 40 -0.51 9.95 -7.76
N ALA A 41 0.75 9.59 -7.45
CA ALA A 41 1.24 9.08 -6.17
C ALA A 41 2.30 10.00 -5.53
N ALA A 42 2.43 11.24 -6.01
CA ALA A 42 3.32 12.25 -5.44
C ALA A 42 3.02 12.52 -3.96
N GLU A 43 1.76 12.32 -3.56
CA GLU A 43 1.27 12.42 -2.18
C GLU A 43 1.09 11.03 -1.52
N LEU A 44 2.11 10.18 -1.66
CA LEU A 44 2.14 8.87 -1.00
C LEU A 44 2.78 8.98 0.39
N TYR A 45 1.99 8.76 1.43
CA TYR A 45 2.40 8.88 2.83
C TYR A 45 2.72 7.51 3.44
N PRO A 46 3.79 7.35 4.21
CA PRO A 46 4.03 6.12 4.95
C PRO A 46 3.00 5.98 6.10
N LEU A 47 2.45 4.78 6.27
CA LEU A 47 1.63 4.41 7.43
C LEU A 47 2.51 3.72 8.49
N ALA A 48 2.29 4.02 9.77
CA ALA A 48 3.04 3.41 10.88
C ALA A 48 2.91 1.87 10.86
N GLY A 49 4.05 1.20 11.02
CA GLY A 49 4.28 -0.23 10.69
C GLY A 49 5.73 -0.48 10.21
N VAL A 50 6.37 0.60 9.76
CA VAL A 50 7.78 0.71 9.41
C VAL A 50 8.58 1.12 10.67
N THR A 51 9.15 0.20 11.44
CA THR A 51 10.03 0.57 12.57
C THR A 51 11.44 0.95 12.10
N PRO A 52 12.26 1.67 12.90
CA PRO A 52 11.99 2.87 13.67
C PRO A 52 12.60 4.08 12.92
N TYR A 53 11.79 4.94 12.35
CA TYR A 53 12.22 6.32 12.18
C TYR A 53 11.25 7.15 13.01
N ASP A 54 11.82 7.98 13.87
CA ASP A 54 11.16 8.96 14.75
C ASP A 54 10.36 10.00 13.95
N PHE A 55 9.34 9.54 13.25
CA PHE A 55 8.33 10.35 12.59
C PHE A 55 6.99 9.96 13.20
N TYR A 56 6.72 10.52 14.39
CA TYR A 56 5.35 10.92 14.68
C TYR A 56 4.81 11.64 13.44
N PRO A 57 3.69 11.22 12.83
CA PRO A 57 3.25 11.86 11.61
C PRO A 57 2.83 13.31 11.93
N LYS A 58 3.69 14.25 11.53
CA LYS A 58 3.21 15.55 11.07
C LYS A 58 2.43 15.27 9.78
N TYR A 59 1.14 14.93 9.94
CA TYR A 59 0.13 14.75 8.89
C TYR A 59 0.26 13.48 8.00
N PRO A 60 -0.83 13.04 7.33
CA PRO A 60 -2.26 13.14 7.66
C PRO A 60 -2.76 11.85 8.36
N VAL A 61 -3.83 11.97 9.15
CA VAL A 61 -4.50 10.82 9.78
C VAL A 61 -5.35 10.11 8.72
N PRO A 62 -5.19 8.80 8.51
CA PRO A 62 -6.03 8.04 7.56
C PRO A 62 -7.52 8.17 7.87
N GLN A 63 -8.32 8.31 6.82
CA GLN A 63 -9.78 8.43 6.90
C GLN A 63 -10.48 7.31 6.10
N HIS A 64 -11.77 7.13 6.36
CA HIS A 64 -12.61 6.24 5.57
C HIS A 64 -12.60 6.69 4.10
N GLY A 65 -12.26 5.77 3.20
CA GLY A 65 -12.30 6.00 1.77
C GLY A 65 -10.94 6.33 1.16
N ASP A 66 -9.95 6.65 2.00
CA ASP A 66 -8.55 6.76 1.60
C ASP A 66 -8.02 5.45 1.03
N ILE A 67 -6.96 5.54 0.23
CA ILE A 67 -6.33 4.37 -0.37
C ILE A 67 -5.15 3.97 0.49
N VAL A 68 -5.04 2.68 0.81
CA VAL A 68 -3.84 2.11 1.41
C VAL A 68 -3.25 1.05 0.49
N ILE A 69 -1.96 1.20 0.21
CA ILE A 69 -1.17 0.25 -0.56
C ILE A 69 -0.41 -0.62 0.43
N LEU A 70 -0.83 -1.88 0.50
CA LEU A 70 -0.29 -2.92 1.36
C LEU A 70 0.80 -3.65 0.59
N TYR A 71 2.06 -3.48 0.97
CA TYR A 71 3.17 -4.20 0.37
C TYR A 71 3.61 -5.36 1.27
N ALA A 72 3.33 -6.59 0.84
CA ALA A 72 3.77 -7.81 1.49
C ALA A 72 4.93 -8.41 0.69
N GLN A 73 6.11 -8.51 1.29
CA GLN A 73 7.25 -9.17 0.62
C GLN A 73 7.00 -10.67 0.48
N GLY A 74 6.47 -11.31 1.53
CA GLY A 74 6.09 -12.71 1.55
C GLY A 74 4.89 -12.98 2.46
N SER A 75 4.68 -14.26 2.77
CA SER A 75 3.55 -14.74 3.57
C SER A 75 3.57 -14.23 5.01
N LYS A 76 4.76 -14.02 5.60
CA LYS A 76 4.92 -13.55 6.98
C LYS A 76 4.35 -12.14 7.16
N GLU A 77 4.68 -11.21 6.27
CA GLU A 77 4.16 -9.84 6.33
C GLU A 77 2.63 -9.87 6.18
N LEU A 78 2.14 -10.69 5.27
CA LEU A 78 0.73 -10.80 4.97
C LEU A 78 -0.10 -11.32 6.16
N VAL A 79 0.44 -12.27 6.93
CA VAL A 79 -0.14 -12.69 8.22
C VAL A 79 -0.19 -11.51 9.21
N ALA A 80 0.92 -10.78 9.37
CA ALA A 80 0.96 -9.61 10.26
C ALA A 80 -0.03 -8.51 9.83
N MET A 81 -0.24 -8.32 8.52
CA MET A 81 -1.26 -7.37 8.02
C MET A 81 -2.68 -7.82 8.38
N ASN A 82 -2.98 -9.12 8.31
CA ASN A 82 -4.29 -9.65 8.70
C ASN A 82 -4.56 -9.44 10.19
N GLU A 83 -3.55 -9.64 11.03
CA GLU A 83 -3.65 -9.41 12.47
C GLU A 83 -3.87 -7.92 12.79
N SER A 84 -3.33 -7.03 11.96
CA SER A 84 -3.47 -5.57 12.10
C SER A 84 -4.65 -4.99 11.33
N CYS A 85 -5.55 -5.82 10.79
CA CYS A 85 -6.58 -5.42 9.83
C CYS A 85 -7.61 -4.42 10.41
N GLU A 86 -7.81 -4.41 11.73
CA GLU A 86 -8.68 -3.44 12.41
C GLU A 86 -8.25 -1.98 12.14
N GLY A 87 -6.95 -1.71 12.09
CA GLY A 87 -6.40 -0.38 11.80
C GLY A 87 -6.57 0.07 10.35
N LEU A 88 -7.04 -0.82 9.46
CA LEU A 88 -7.22 -0.58 8.02
C LEU A 88 -8.70 -0.62 7.61
N GLU A 89 -9.63 -0.71 8.57
CA GLU A 89 -11.06 -0.71 8.28
C GLU A 89 -11.51 0.61 7.63
N GLY A 90 -12.46 0.53 6.69
CA GLY A 90 -12.91 1.69 5.90
C GLY A 90 -11.93 2.17 4.82
N MET A 91 -10.67 1.72 4.80
CA MET A 91 -9.75 2.09 3.72
C MET A 91 -9.95 1.22 2.47
N LYS A 92 -9.71 1.82 1.31
CA LYS A 92 -9.64 1.11 0.04
C LYS A 92 -8.25 0.50 -0.11
N LYS A 93 -8.18 -0.83 -0.04
CA LYS A 93 -6.89 -1.53 -0.01
C LYS A 93 -6.45 -1.98 -1.40
N VAL A 94 -5.18 -1.75 -1.71
CA VAL A 94 -4.47 -2.35 -2.81
C VAL A 94 -3.38 -3.25 -2.25
N LEU A 95 -3.38 -4.53 -2.59
CA LEU A 95 -2.35 -5.47 -2.14
C LEU A 95 -1.30 -5.64 -3.23
N VAL A 96 -0.04 -5.38 -2.88
CA VAL A 96 1.14 -5.62 -3.71
C VAL A 96 1.96 -6.74 -3.07
N VAL A 97 2.17 -7.82 -3.83
CA VAL A 97 2.94 -8.99 -3.40
C VAL A 97 4.35 -8.97 -4.02
N GLY A 98 5.38 -8.88 -3.20
CA GLY A 98 6.78 -8.87 -3.60
C GLY A 98 7.23 -10.20 -4.22
N ASP A 99 7.13 -11.28 -3.45
CA ASP A 99 7.35 -12.65 -3.87
C ASP A 99 6.05 -13.43 -3.82
N SER A 100 5.55 -13.85 -4.98
CA SER A 100 4.33 -14.67 -5.07
C SER A 100 4.57 -16.14 -4.76
N ALA A 101 5.83 -16.59 -4.68
CA ALA A 101 6.14 -17.96 -4.31
C ALA A 101 5.66 -18.22 -2.87
N GLY A 102 4.63 -19.05 -2.73
CA GLY A 102 4.08 -19.42 -1.42
C GLY A 102 3.04 -18.45 -0.85
N ILE A 103 2.55 -17.46 -1.61
CA ILE A 103 1.36 -16.70 -1.24
C ILE A 103 0.14 -17.29 -1.95
N ASP A 104 -0.74 -17.91 -1.17
CA ASP A 104 -2.06 -18.36 -1.64
C ASP A 104 -3.11 -17.26 -1.49
N GLY A 105 -4.11 -17.27 -2.38
CA GLY A 105 -5.24 -16.34 -2.37
C GLY A 105 -6.07 -16.40 -1.09
N SER A 106 -6.09 -17.55 -0.43
CA SER A 106 -6.73 -17.70 0.88
C SER A 106 -6.02 -16.88 1.97
N MET A 107 -4.77 -16.46 1.78
CA MET A 107 -4.02 -15.82 2.86
C MET A 107 -4.44 -14.38 3.10
N TYR A 108 -4.96 -13.66 2.09
CA TYR A 108 -5.30 -12.23 2.21
C TYR A 108 -6.82 -11.95 2.16
N HIS A 109 -7.66 -12.97 2.35
CA HIS A 109 -9.11 -12.80 2.30
C HIS A 109 -9.62 -11.77 3.34
N LYS A 110 -9.04 -11.75 4.54
CA LYS A 110 -9.44 -10.83 5.61
C LYS A 110 -9.09 -9.37 5.29
N LEU A 111 -8.01 -9.14 4.54
CA LEU A 111 -7.65 -7.79 4.08
C LEU A 111 -8.74 -7.21 3.17
N SER A 112 -9.48 -8.03 2.42
CA SER A 112 -10.47 -7.57 1.44
C SER A 112 -9.91 -6.51 0.46
N PRO A 113 -8.78 -6.79 -0.22
CA PRO A 113 -8.21 -5.85 -1.17
C PRO A 113 -9.12 -5.66 -2.38
N ARG A 114 -9.27 -4.42 -2.84
CA ARG A 114 -10.02 -4.09 -4.07
C ARG A 114 -9.22 -4.42 -5.33
N TYR A 115 -7.90 -4.47 -5.21
CA TYR A 115 -6.99 -4.82 -6.28
C TYR A 115 -5.76 -5.52 -5.72
N ILE A 116 -5.28 -6.55 -6.42
CA ILE A 116 -4.12 -7.36 -6.04
C ILE A 116 -3.19 -7.41 -7.24
N THR A 117 -1.90 -7.12 -7.02
CA THR A 117 -0.86 -7.23 -8.05
C THR A 117 0.45 -7.74 -7.46
N GLN A 118 1.37 -8.11 -8.32
CA GLN A 118 2.72 -8.51 -7.94
C GLN A 118 3.67 -7.33 -8.13
N ALA A 119 4.66 -7.15 -7.25
CA ALA A 119 5.63 -6.07 -7.34
C ALA A 119 6.50 -6.15 -8.61
N ASN A 120 6.63 -7.36 -9.18
CA ASN A 120 7.30 -7.59 -10.45
C ASN A 120 6.45 -7.19 -11.68
N ARG A 121 5.13 -7.02 -11.53
CA ARG A 121 4.22 -6.52 -12.57
C ARG A 121 4.32 -5.00 -12.69
N ASN A 122 3.85 -4.49 -13.82
CA ASN A 122 4.09 -3.12 -14.24
C ASN A 122 3.51 -2.09 -13.25
N ILE A 123 4.37 -1.24 -12.69
CA ILE A 123 3.99 -0.16 -11.75
C ILE A 123 3.03 0.86 -12.38
N GLU A 124 3.01 0.95 -13.71
CA GLU A 124 2.06 1.78 -14.47
C GLU A 124 0.62 1.27 -14.36
N GLU A 125 0.43 -0.05 -14.22
CA GLU A 125 -0.91 -0.62 -14.00
C GLU A 125 -1.45 -0.20 -12.63
N LEU A 126 -0.59 -0.20 -11.61
CA LEU A 126 -0.93 0.25 -10.27
C LEU A 126 -1.31 1.75 -10.25
N GLU A 127 -0.60 2.58 -11.01
CA GLU A 127 -0.92 4.00 -11.19
C GLU A 127 -2.35 4.19 -11.77
N LEU A 128 -2.70 3.45 -12.82
CA LEU A 128 -4.04 3.48 -13.41
C LEU A 128 -5.13 2.99 -12.45
N VAL A 129 -4.83 1.99 -11.61
CA VAL A 129 -5.75 1.50 -10.58
C VAL A 129 -6.02 2.56 -9.52
N ILE A 130 -4.96 3.19 -8.98
CA ILE A 130 -5.07 4.28 -8.00
C ILE A 130 -5.95 5.39 -8.57
N LYS A 131 -5.72 5.79 -9.82
CA LYS A 131 -6.52 6.81 -10.52
C LYS A 131 -8.00 6.43 -10.61
N LYS A 132 -8.31 5.19 -10.99
CA LYS A 132 -9.71 4.71 -11.03
C LYS A 132 -10.36 4.71 -9.65
N MET A 133 -9.62 4.31 -8.61
CA MET A 133 -10.11 4.27 -7.23
C MET A 133 -10.38 5.67 -6.66
N LYS A 134 -9.61 6.68 -7.09
CA LYS A 134 -9.88 8.09 -6.79
C LYS A 134 -11.21 8.55 -7.39
N ILE A 135 -11.46 8.23 -8.67
CA ILE A 135 -12.66 8.65 -9.43
C ILE A 135 -13.96 7.97 -8.98
N GLN A 136 -13.92 6.69 -8.59
CA GLN A 136 -15.14 5.93 -8.26
C GLN A 136 -15.94 6.46 -7.06
N THR A 137 -15.38 7.37 -6.26
CA THR A 137 -16.08 8.01 -5.12
C THR A 137 -16.99 9.16 -5.55
N SER A 138 -16.75 9.74 -6.73
CA SER A 138 -17.47 10.92 -7.23
C SER A 138 -18.84 10.60 -7.85
N ARG A 139 -19.27 9.33 -7.83
CA ARG A 139 -20.52 8.86 -8.47
C ARG A 139 -21.63 8.48 -7.49
N ILE A 140 -21.46 8.74 -6.20
CA ILE A 140 -22.50 8.57 -5.18
C ILE A 140 -22.68 9.91 -4.48
N SER A 141 -23.40 10.81 -5.13
CA SER A 141 -23.96 12.04 -4.57
C SER A 141 -25.21 12.38 -5.32
#